data_AF-X0Y593-F1
#
_entry.id   AF-X0Y593-F1
#
_cell.length_a   1.000
_cell.length_b   1.000
_cell.length_c   1.000
_cell.angle_alpha   90.00
_cell.angle_beta   90.00
_cell.angle_gamma   90.00
#
_symmetry.space_group_name_H-M   'P 1'
#
loop_
_entity.id
_entity.type
_entity.pdbx_description
1 polymer ?
#
loop_
_entity_poly.entity_id
_entity_poly.type
_entity_poly.pdbx_seq_one_letter_code
_entity_poly.pdbx_strand_id
1 'polypeptide(L)'
;LALARGKSTTPVVHKIGDPPPKKWPSWTKWLQLCYVPRNNWYARPHPLPRLQGWNYWDWTGFWNCYDRKTSRDLRYAHLTSRRSDLLWTINQVRFSAACGRQDGVLSIIMGTVTPYFDTFLVNVNGEGFKPSGRTFGWRLRKGKNRLEMRIRNTSGVVGPVSHVELDYRP
;
A
#
# COMPACT_ATOMS: atom_id res chain seq x y z
N LEU A 1 10.56 -16.74 -11.89
CA LEU A 1 9.12 -16.47 -11.64
C LEU A 1 8.64 -17.42 -10.56
N ALA A 2 8.38 -16.92 -9.34
CA ALA A 2 7.89 -17.77 -8.26
C ALA A 2 6.39 -18.06 -8.47
N LEU A 3 6.08 -19.32 -8.78
CA LEU A 3 4.72 -19.85 -8.87
C LEU A 3 4.20 -20.10 -7.46
N ALA A 4 3.29 -19.25 -6.99
CA ALA A 4 2.49 -19.55 -5.81
C ALA A 4 1.38 -20.55 -6.20
N ARG A 5 1.55 -21.82 -5.83
CA ARG A 5 0.51 -22.84 -5.94
C ARG A 5 -0.44 -22.72 -4.75
N GLY A 6 -1.48 -21.90 -4.89
CA GLY A 6 -2.62 -21.85 -3.97
C GLY A 6 -3.67 -22.90 -4.32
N LYS A 7 -4.04 -23.74 -3.35
CA LYS A 7 -5.02 -24.83 -3.45
C LYS A 7 -6.42 -24.27 -3.78
N SER A 8 -6.98 -24.77 -4.89
CA SER A 8 -8.38 -24.76 -5.37
C SER A 8 -9.21 -23.47 -5.25
N THR A 9 -9.53 -22.89 -6.41
CA THR A 9 -10.34 -21.69 -6.64
C THR A 9 -11.85 -21.93 -6.71
N THR A 10 -12.36 -23.10 -6.34
CA THR A 10 -13.81 -23.36 -6.42
C THR A 10 -14.46 -23.13 -5.06
N PRO A 11 -15.21 -22.04 -4.84
CA PRO A 11 -15.96 -21.88 -3.59
C PRO A 11 -16.95 -23.04 -3.46
N VAL A 12 -17.02 -23.63 -2.27
CA VAL A 12 -18.03 -24.63 -1.94
C VAL A 12 -19.38 -23.92 -1.97
N VAL A 13 -20.23 -24.25 -2.94
CA VAL A 13 -21.61 -23.76 -3.02
C VAL A 13 -22.47 -24.68 -2.17
N HIS A 14 -23.07 -24.16 -1.11
CA HIS A 14 -24.02 -24.90 -0.28
C HIS A 14 -25.24 -25.29 -1.13
N LYS A 15 -25.57 -26.58 -1.18
CA LYS A 15 -26.75 -27.09 -1.89
C LYS A 15 -27.91 -27.29 -0.93
N ILE A 16 -29.12 -27.38 -1.48
CA ILE A 16 -30.31 -27.74 -0.70
C ILE A 16 -30.14 -29.17 -0.20
N GLY A 17 -30.16 -29.35 1.13
CA GLY A 17 -29.97 -30.64 1.80
C GLY A 17 -28.62 -30.82 2.50
N ASP A 18 -27.66 -29.90 2.30
CA ASP A 18 -26.39 -29.96 3.05
C ASP A 18 -26.63 -29.67 4.54
N PRO A 19 -26.03 -30.45 5.45
CA PRO A 19 -26.12 -30.17 6.88
C PRO A 19 -25.45 -28.82 7.18
N PRO A 20 -25.98 -28.04 8.15
CA PRO A 20 -25.38 -26.76 8.51
C PRO A 20 -23.90 -26.99 8.89
N PRO A 21 -22.98 -26.14 8.41
CA PRO A 21 -21.56 -26.38 8.59
C PRO A 21 -21.22 -26.40 10.09
N LYS A 22 -20.61 -27.49 10.57
CA LYS A 22 -20.23 -27.70 11.98
C LYS A 22 -19.30 -26.59 12.53
N LYS A 23 -18.62 -25.86 11.65
CA LYS A 23 -17.81 -24.68 11.96
C LYS A 23 -18.07 -23.63 10.88
N TRP A 24 -18.14 -22.36 11.29
CA TRP A 24 -18.18 -21.24 10.36
C TRP A 24 -17.04 -21.39 9.33
N PRO A 25 -17.29 -21.17 8.04
CA PRO A 25 -16.23 -21.22 7.03
C PRO A 25 -15.07 -20.30 7.45
N SER A 26 -13.84 -20.76 7.24
CA SER A 26 -12.63 -20.00 7.61
C SER A 26 -12.41 -18.75 6.76
N TRP A 27 -13.26 -18.52 5.77
CA TRP A 27 -13.31 -17.30 4.97
C TRP A 27 -14.46 -16.41 5.42
N THR A 28 -14.15 -15.12 5.55
CA THR A 28 -15.08 -14.06 5.90
C THR A 28 -16.29 -14.11 4.97
N LYS A 29 -17.50 -14.26 5.53
CA LYS A 29 -18.79 -14.15 4.81
C LYS A 29 -18.95 -12.84 4.03
N TRP A 30 -18.13 -11.86 4.35
CA TRP A 30 -18.06 -10.55 3.73
C TRP A 30 -16.83 -10.51 2.81
N LEU A 31 -17.06 -10.67 1.51
CA LEU A 31 -16.01 -10.57 0.49
C LEU A 31 -15.53 -9.11 0.29
N GLN A 32 -16.22 -8.14 0.89
CA GLN A 32 -15.92 -6.71 0.81
C GLN A 32 -15.28 -6.22 2.10
N LEU A 33 -14.17 -5.47 1.99
CA LEU A 33 -13.57 -4.74 3.11
C LEU A 33 -14.06 -3.30 3.09
N CYS A 34 -14.75 -2.91 4.16
CA CYS A 34 -15.06 -1.51 4.47
C CYS A 34 -14.12 -1.06 5.59
N TYR A 35 -13.39 0.04 5.39
CA TYR A 35 -12.47 0.56 6.40
C TYR A 35 -12.48 2.09 6.48
N VAL A 36 -11.98 2.60 7.62
CA VAL A 36 -11.81 4.03 7.88
C VAL A 36 -10.31 4.32 7.97
N PRO A 37 -9.72 5.07 7.03
CA PRO A 37 -8.26 5.29 7.00
C PRO A 37 -7.75 6.11 8.18
N ARG A 38 -8.61 6.91 8.83
CA ARG A 38 -8.30 7.60 10.09
C ARG A 38 -9.47 7.50 11.05
N ASN A 39 -9.26 6.81 12.16
CA ASN A 39 -10.22 6.79 13.26
C ASN A 39 -10.07 8.07 14.09
N ASN A 40 -10.85 9.10 13.78
CA ASN A 40 -10.94 10.32 14.57
C ASN A 40 -12.34 10.54 15.18
N TRP A 41 -13.02 9.45 15.54
CA TRP A 41 -14.43 9.48 15.96
C TRP A 41 -14.68 10.41 17.16
N TYR A 42 -13.75 10.45 18.12
CA TYR A 42 -13.84 11.32 19.29
C TYR A 42 -13.35 12.75 19.07
N ALA A 43 -12.80 13.05 17.89
CA ALA A 43 -12.34 14.40 17.52
C ALA A 43 -13.40 15.21 16.77
N ARG A 44 -14.59 14.64 16.52
CA ARG A 44 -15.69 15.29 15.80
C ARG A 44 -16.89 15.49 16.74
N PRO A 45 -17.58 16.65 16.66
CA PRO A 45 -18.71 16.94 17.53
C PRO A 45 -20.00 16.17 17.14
N HIS A 46 -20.07 15.61 15.94
CA HIS A 46 -21.24 14.89 15.45
C HIS A 46 -21.07 13.37 15.64
N PRO A 47 -22.08 12.66 16.15
CA PRO A 47 -22.01 11.22 16.33
C PRO A 47 -21.92 10.52 14.97
N LEU A 48 -20.90 9.68 14.79
CA LEU A 48 -20.93 8.66 13.76
C LEU A 48 -21.90 7.55 14.19
N PRO A 49 -22.53 6.81 13.25
CA PRO A 49 -23.61 5.91 13.62
C PRO A 49 -23.08 4.81 14.56
N ARG A 50 -23.79 4.57 15.67
CA ARG A 50 -23.32 3.70 16.77
C ARG A 50 -23.17 2.21 16.43
N LEU A 51 -23.83 1.73 15.36
CA LEU A 51 -23.94 0.30 15.04
C LEU A 51 -23.26 -0.08 13.71
N GLN A 52 -22.28 0.72 13.29
CA GLN A 52 -21.49 0.45 12.08
C GLN A 52 -20.72 -0.88 12.19
N GLY A 53 -20.89 -1.75 11.21
CA GLY A 53 -20.12 -3.00 11.09
C GLY A 53 -20.67 -4.22 11.84
N TRP A 54 -21.78 -4.08 12.58
CA TRP A 54 -22.48 -5.21 13.20
C TRP A 54 -23.51 -5.82 12.23
N ASN A 55 -24.54 -5.07 11.86
CA ASN A 55 -25.61 -5.53 10.96
C ASN A 55 -25.72 -4.70 9.67
N TYR A 56 -25.18 -3.47 9.69
CA TYR A 56 -25.34 -2.51 8.62
C TYR A 56 -24.04 -1.74 8.40
N TRP A 57 -23.71 -1.52 7.12
CA TRP A 57 -22.54 -0.77 6.65
C TRP A 57 -22.99 0.50 5.92
N ASP A 58 -24.03 1.16 6.42
CA ASP A 58 -24.74 2.20 5.66
C ASP A 58 -24.05 3.58 5.71
N TRP A 59 -22.94 3.72 6.44
CA TRP A 59 -22.19 4.98 6.41
C TRP A 59 -21.41 5.11 5.11
N THR A 60 -21.77 6.10 4.32
CA THR A 60 -21.21 6.34 2.98
C THR A 60 -19.74 6.78 2.98
N GLY A 61 -19.18 7.10 4.17
CA GLY A 61 -17.80 7.54 4.36
C GLY A 61 -16.75 6.43 4.43
N PHE A 62 -17.14 5.15 4.37
CA PHE A 62 -16.16 4.07 4.28
C PHE A 62 -15.41 4.09 2.96
N TRP A 63 -14.15 3.68 3.02
CA TRP A 63 -13.44 3.15 1.87
C TRP A 63 -13.84 1.69 1.69
N ASN A 64 -14.40 1.37 0.53
CA ASN A 64 -14.80 0.04 0.14
C ASN A 64 -13.81 -0.51 -0.90
N CYS A 65 -13.26 -1.70 -0.62
CA CYS A 65 -12.40 -2.37 -1.58
C CYS A 65 -13.21 -3.17 -2.61
N TYR A 66 -12.82 -3.08 -3.87
CA TYR A 66 -13.40 -3.89 -4.95
C TYR A 66 -12.30 -4.55 -5.79
N ASP A 67 -12.60 -5.72 -6.34
CA ASP A 67 -11.72 -6.45 -7.26
C ASP A 67 -12.55 -7.23 -8.30
N ARG A 68 -11.95 -8.23 -8.96
CA ARG A 68 -12.66 -9.05 -9.96
C ARG A 68 -13.78 -9.91 -9.34
N LYS A 69 -13.68 -10.27 -8.07
CA LYS A 69 -14.64 -11.09 -7.33
C LYS A 69 -15.64 -10.25 -6.54
N THR A 70 -15.31 -9.00 -6.23
CA THR A 70 -16.20 -8.05 -5.55
C THR A 70 -16.54 -6.88 -6.45
N SER A 71 -17.78 -6.82 -6.92
CA SER A 71 -18.28 -5.70 -7.71
C SER A 71 -18.26 -4.40 -6.89
N ARG A 72 -18.12 -3.28 -7.60
CA ARG A 72 -18.27 -1.94 -7.00
C ARG A 72 -19.68 -1.80 -6.43
N ASP A 73 -19.75 -1.47 -5.14
CA ASP A 73 -21.02 -1.12 -4.50
C ASP A 73 -21.16 0.40 -4.50
N LEU A 74 -22.08 0.90 -5.34
CA LEU A 74 -22.27 2.34 -5.59
C LEU A 74 -22.87 3.08 -4.39
N ARG A 75 -23.28 2.37 -3.33
CA ARG A 75 -23.72 3.00 -2.07
C ARG A 75 -22.58 3.73 -1.36
N TYR A 76 -21.32 3.37 -1.62
CA TYR A 76 -20.16 4.00 -1.00
C TYR A 76 -19.54 5.07 -1.90
N ALA A 77 -19.21 6.21 -1.30
CA ALA A 77 -18.59 7.32 -2.01
C ALA A 77 -17.10 7.07 -2.30
N HIS A 78 -16.44 6.19 -1.53
CA HIS A 78 -15.01 5.92 -1.66
C HIS A 78 -14.77 4.46 -2.03
N LEU A 79 -14.38 4.23 -3.29
CA LEU A 79 -14.11 2.90 -3.84
C LEU A 79 -12.64 2.81 -4.26
N THR A 80 -11.95 1.74 -3.84
CA THR A 80 -10.58 1.48 -4.29
C THR A 80 -10.35 0.02 -4.68
N SER A 81 -9.58 -0.19 -5.74
CA SER A 81 -8.99 -1.49 -6.10
C SER A 81 -7.48 -1.48 -5.96
N ARG A 82 -6.91 -0.39 -5.45
CA ARG A 82 -5.46 -0.23 -5.32
C ARG A 82 -5.02 -0.91 -4.03
N ARG A 83 -4.22 -1.96 -4.19
CA ARG A 83 -3.62 -2.68 -3.05
C ARG A 83 -2.84 -1.74 -2.12
N SER A 84 -2.26 -0.66 -2.66
CA SER A 84 -1.53 0.36 -1.92
C SER A 84 -2.36 1.10 -0.86
N ASP A 85 -3.67 1.17 -1.05
CA ASP A 85 -4.60 1.92 -0.19
C ASP A 85 -5.03 1.07 1.02
N LEU A 86 -4.90 -0.26 0.90
CA LEU A 86 -5.24 -1.26 1.91
C LEU A 86 -3.99 -1.75 2.66
N LEU A 87 -2.89 -1.90 1.93
CA LEU A 87 -1.64 -2.47 2.42
C LEU A 87 -0.54 -1.41 2.30
N TRP A 88 -0.63 -0.36 3.11
CA TRP A 88 0.46 0.57 3.24
C TRP A 88 1.59 -0.03 4.07
N THR A 89 2.82 0.23 3.65
CA THR A 89 4.03 -0.13 4.38
C THR A 89 4.43 1.07 5.21
N ILE A 90 4.38 0.94 6.53
CA ILE A 90 4.82 2.00 7.45
C ILE A 90 6.35 2.06 7.40
N ASN A 91 6.91 3.27 7.47
CA ASN A 91 8.36 3.50 7.53
C ASN A 91 9.14 3.02 6.29
N GLN A 92 8.49 2.77 5.16
CA GLN A 92 9.16 2.36 3.94
C GLN A 92 8.96 3.39 2.82
N VAL A 93 10.05 3.69 2.10
CA VAL A 93 9.99 4.57 0.93
C VAL A 93 9.20 3.90 -0.18
N ARG A 94 8.18 4.61 -0.67
CA ARG A 94 7.60 4.38 -2.00
C ARG A 94 8.15 5.44 -2.93
N PHE A 95 8.40 5.08 -4.19
CA PHE A 95 8.96 6.02 -5.14
C PHE A 95 8.37 5.85 -6.53
N SER A 96 8.44 6.92 -7.32
CA SER A 96 8.28 6.89 -8.77
C SER A 96 9.59 7.31 -9.41
N ALA A 97 9.90 6.73 -10.56
CA ALA A 97 11.08 7.02 -11.34
C ALA A 97 10.66 7.41 -12.77
N ALA A 98 11.20 8.50 -13.28
CA ALA A 98 10.96 8.97 -14.65
C ALA A 98 12.26 9.52 -15.26
N CYS A 99 12.36 9.54 -16.59
CA CYS A 99 13.45 10.23 -17.27
C CYS A 99 13.48 11.71 -16.86
N GLY A 100 14.65 12.19 -16.44
CA GLY A 100 14.88 13.60 -16.14
C GLY A 100 14.96 14.43 -17.42
N ARG A 101 15.09 15.75 -17.24
CA ARG A 101 15.29 16.68 -18.36
C ARG A 101 16.69 16.61 -18.98
N GLN A 102 17.64 15.99 -18.28
CA GLN A 102 19.01 15.82 -18.73
C GLN A 102 19.25 14.36 -19.07
N ASP A 103 19.98 14.11 -20.15
CA ASP A 103 20.39 12.76 -20.52
C ASP A 103 21.19 12.10 -19.40
N GLY A 104 20.94 10.81 -19.19
CA GLY A 104 21.56 10.04 -18.11
C GLY A 104 21.13 10.44 -16.71
N VAL A 105 20.03 11.19 -16.53
CA VAL A 105 19.48 11.51 -15.21
C VAL A 105 18.07 10.94 -15.07
N LEU A 106 17.81 10.20 -14.00
CA LEU A 106 16.46 9.82 -13.58
C LEU A 106 15.95 10.77 -12.48
N SER A 107 14.73 11.24 -12.63
CA SER A 107 14.01 11.94 -11.57
C SER A 107 13.30 10.93 -10.70
N ILE A 108 13.67 10.90 -9.41
CA ILE A 108 13.05 10.05 -8.40
C ILE A 108 12.21 10.93 -7.49
N ILE A 109 10.93 10.60 -7.33
CA ILE A 109 10.05 11.23 -6.34
C ILE A 109 9.71 10.18 -5.29
N MET A 110 10.11 10.44 -4.05
CA MET A 110 9.91 9.58 -2.89
C MET A 110 8.68 10.02 -2.08
N GLY A 111 8.10 9.07 -1.38
CA GLY A 111 7.00 9.28 -0.43
C GLY A 111 7.03 8.18 0.64
N THR A 112 6.42 8.46 1.79
CA THR A 112 6.34 7.50 2.90
C THR A 112 5.10 7.75 3.74
N VAL A 113 4.68 6.73 4.47
CA VAL A 113 3.78 6.86 5.63
C VAL A 113 4.62 6.57 6.87
N THR A 114 5.17 7.61 7.47
CA THR A 114 6.07 7.55 8.63
C THR A 114 5.61 8.55 9.68
N PRO A 115 5.12 8.09 10.84
CA PRO A 115 4.91 8.96 11.99
C PRO A 115 6.22 9.64 12.38
N TYR A 116 6.16 10.94 12.65
CA TYR A 116 7.33 11.76 12.99
C TYR A 116 8.47 11.62 11.97
N PHE A 117 8.13 11.71 10.68
CA PHE A 117 9.12 11.70 9.59
C PHE A 117 10.15 12.82 9.77
N ASP A 118 11.43 12.48 9.64
CA ASP A 118 12.56 13.43 9.65
C ASP A 118 13.09 13.63 8.22
N THR A 119 13.66 12.59 7.61
CA THR A 119 14.29 12.72 6.30
C THR A 119 14.32 11.43 5.47
N PHE A 120 14.54 11.57 4.17
CA PHE A 120 14.91 10.46 3.29
C PHE A 120 16.43 10.28 3.31
N LEU A 121 16.87 9.03 3.16
CA LEU A 121 18.27 8.67 3.02
C LEU A 121 18.43 7.90 1.71
N VAL A 122 19.41 8.30 0.91
CA VAL A 122 19.74 7.65 -0.37
C VAL A 122 21.16 7.11 -0.34
N ASN A 123 21.37 5.92 -0.88
CA ASN A 123 22.67 5.30 -1.10
C ASN A 123 22.81 4.96 -2.58
N VAL A 124 23.72 5.66 -3.26
CA VAL A 124 23.97 5.49 -4.69
C VAL A 124 25.15 4.54 -4.83
N ASN A 125 24.94 3.41 -5.52
CA ASN A 125 25.98 2.44 -5.85
C ASN A 125 26.84 1.95 -4.67
N GLY A 126 26.30 1.97 -3.44
CA GLY A 126 27.02 1.50 -2.25
C GLY A 126 27.92 2.55 -1.58
N GLU A 127 27.86 3.82 -1.97
CA GLU A 127 28.67 4.91 -1.40
C GLU A 127 28.24 5.37 0.01
N GLY A 128 27.21 4.76 0.58
CA GLY A 128 26.68 5.07 1.90
C GLY A 128 25.44 5.95 1.86
N PHE A 129 24.64 5.86 2.93
CA PHE A 129 23.38 6.60 3.06
C PHE A 129 23.62 8.07 3.39
N LYS A 130 23.15 8.96 2.51
CA LYS A 130 23.20 10.42 2.65
C LYS A 130 21.78 11.00 2.71
N PRO A 131 21.53 12.08 3.47
CA PRO A 131 20.24 12.77 3.48
C PRO A 131 19.81 13.23 2.07
N SER A 132 18.51 13.16 1.82
CA SER A 132 17.90 13.56 0.56
C SER A 132 16.52 14.19 0.77
N GLY A 133 16.13 15.05 -0.16
CA GLY A 133 14.79 15.61 -0.22
C GLY A 133 13.78 14.62 -0.78
N ARG A 134 12.53 15.08 -0.93
CA ARG A 134 11.47 14.28 -1.57
C ARG A 134 11.78 13.94 -3.03
N THR A 135 12.43 14.86 -3.73
CA THR A 135 12.84 14.69 -5.13
C THR A 135 14.35 14.52 -5.18
N PHE A 136 14.82 13.55 -5.95
CA PHE A 136 16.24 13.25 -6.11
C PHE A 136 16.59 13.05 -7.59
N GLY A 137 17.57 13.81 -8.09
CA GLY A 137 18.10 13.66 -9.43
C GLY A 137 19.22 12.62 -9.42
N TRP A 138 18.94 11.43 -9.94
CA TRP A 138 19.91 10.34 -9.96
C TRP A 138 20.67 10.31 -11.28
N ARG A 139 21.92 10.77 -11.26
CA ARG A 139 22.85 10.68 -12.40
C ARG A 139 23.35 9.25 -12.54
N LEU A 140 23.13 8.67 -13.71
CA LEU A 140 23.49 7.31 -14.05
C LEU A 140 24.92 7.26 -14.60
N ARG A 141 25.67 6.23 -14.19
CA ARG A 141 26.93 5.85 -14.85
C ARG A 141 26.66 4.84 -15.95
N LYS A 142 27.58 4.68 -16.91
CA LYS A 142 27.50 3.59 -17.88
C LYS A 142 27.48 2.23 -17.16
N GLY A 143 26.59 1.34 -17.56
CA GLY A 143 26.45 0.00 -16.99
C GLY A 143 25.49 -0.08 -15.80
N LYS A 144 25.78 -0.97 -14.83
CA LYS A 144 24.91 -1.23 -13.68
C LYS A 144 24.88 -0.08 -12.68
N ASN A 145 23.67 0.34 -12.36
CA ASN A 145 23.35 1.37 -11.40
C ASN A 145 22.38 0.82 -10.36
N ARG A 146 22.61 1.14 -9.09
CA ARG A 146 21.71 0.82 -7.97
C ARG A 146 21.48 2.04 -7.11
N LEU A 147 20.21 2.31 -6.83
CA LEU A 147 19.80 3.32 -5.85
C LEU A 147 19.04 2.62 -4.74
N GLU A 148 19.51 2.78 -3.52
CA GLU A 148 18.82 2.38 -2.31
C GLU A 148 18.26 3.60 -1.59
N MET A 149 17.05 3.47 -1.05
CA MET A 149 16.30 4.54 -0.40
C MET A 149 15.70 4.01 0.90
N ARG A 150 15.79 4.78 1.96
CA ARG A 150 15.10 4.52 3.23
C ARG A 150 14.70 5.82 3.90
N ILE A 151 13.96 5.74 4.99
CA ILE A 151 13.61 6.91 5.81
C ILE A 151 14.39 6.87 7.13
N ARG A 152 14.43 8.02 7.80
CA ARG A 152 14.71 8.16 9.22
C ARG A 152 13.58 8.97 9.86
N ASN A 153 13.16 8.61 11.07
CA ASN A 153 12.22 9.40 11.87
C ASN A 153 12.96 10.33 12.85
N THR A 154 12.24 11.22 13.54
CA THR A 154 12.83 12.18 14.50
C THR A 154 13.50 11.51 15.70
N SER A 155 13.19 10.24 16.00
CA SER A 155 13.88 9.43 17.01
C SER A 155 15.14 8.73 16.49
N GLY A 156 15.54 8.99 15.24
CA GLY A 156 16.74 8.40 14.62
C GLY A 156 16.56 6.98 14.07
N VAL A 157 15.36 6.39 14.18
CA VAL A 157 15.08 5.03 13.70
C VAL A 157 14.98 5.02 12.18
N VAL A 158 15.68 4.06 11.55
CA VAL A 158 15.68 3.88 10.09
C VAL A 158 14.66 2.85 9.63
N GLY A 159 14.02 3.14 8.50
CA GLY A 159 13.05 2.26 7.87
C GLY A 159 13.66 1.18 6.97
N PRO A 160 12.85 0.21 6.48
CA PRO A 160 13.27 -0.78 5.49
C PRO A 160 13.78 -0.13 4.20
N VAL A 161 14.78 -0.76 3.57
CA VAL A 161 15.37 -0.30 2.31
C VAL A 161 14.47 -0.66 1.14
N SER A 162 14.15 0.33 0.32
CA SER A 162 13.59 0.15 -1.02
C SER A 162 14.68 0.44 -2.05
N HIS A 163 14.72 -0.32 -3.14
CA HIS A 163 15.79 -0.15 -4.13
C HIS A 163 15.28 -0.25 -5.55
N VAL A 164 16.06 0.31 -6.47
CA VAL A 164 15.93 0.14 -7.92
C VAL A 164 17.30 -0.14 -8.51
N GLU A 165 17.34 -1.07 -9.45
CA GLU A 165 18.53 -1.43 -10.22
C GLU A 165 18.22 -1.32 -11.70
N LEU A 166 19.18 -0.83 -12.48
CA LEU A 166 19.07 -0.73 -13.93
C LEU A 166 20.45 -0.75 -14.59
N ASP A 167 20.47 -1.10 -15.87
CA ASP A 167 21.63 -1.01 -16.74
C ASP A 167 21.45 0.21 -17.66
N TYR A 168 22.36 1.18 -17.59
CA TYR A 168 22.29 2.39 -18.41
C TYR A 168 23.26 2.29 -19.59
N ARG A 169 22.70 2.43 -20.79
CA ARG A 169 23.40 2.45 -22.07
C ARG A 169 23.12 3.81 -22.72
N PRO A 170 24.10 4.73 -22.72
CA PRO A 170 23.95 6.03 -23.35
C PRO A 170 23.83 5.90 -24.88
#